data_AF-I1XKP6-F1
#
_entry.id   AF-I1XKP6-F1
#
_cell.length_a   1.000
_cell.length_b   1.000
_cell.length_c   1.000
_cell.angle_alpha   90.00
_cell.angle_beta   90.00
_cell.angle_gamma   90.00
#
_symmetry.space_group_name_H-M   'P 1'
#
loop_
_entity.id
_entity.type
_entity.pdbx_description
1 polymer ?
#
loop_
_entity_poly.entity_id
_entity_poly.type
_entity_poly.pdbx_seq_one_letter_code
_entity_poly.pdbx_strand_id
1 'polypeptide(L)'
;MPHILLDKMHLPIIQAAINLGDWLLSLEALSDQDKTAIKAVQDALQKLPEMDDDILAMYGFSFERGDADDGLVRGWDISLEYNANDPSQQGGLELFSSYIPLPDTTDPAILAEKKQREVYFHWPVGDICRFIRAEQAQQWIDDVSQPLQFIEAGDRLRIEVVYQNFYAEHEYPLI
;
A
#
# COMPACT_ATOMS: atom_id res chain seq x y z
N MET A 1 20.52 12.87 -6.47
CA MET A 1 19.35 12.00 -6.49
C MET A 1 18.51 12.33 -5.27
N PRO A 2 17.18 12.49 -5.45
CA PRO A 2 16.25 12.56 -4.34
C PRO A 2 16.42 11.34 -3.44
N HIS A 3 16.18 11.52 -2.14
CA HIS A 3 16.30 10.44 -1.17
C HIS A 3 15.37 10.69 0.00
N ILE A 4 15.01 9.61 0.69
CA ILE A 4 14.40 9.65 2.01
C ILE A 4 15.44 9.32 3.09
N LEU A 5 15.13 9.54 4.35
CA LEU A 5 15.98 9.10 5.46
C LEU A 5 15.42 7.83 6.09
N LEU A 6 16.27 6.80 6.23
CA LEU A 6 15.92 5.51 6.82
C LEU A 6 16.74 5.22 8.07
N ASP A 7 16.10 4.55 9.03
CA ASP A 7 16.77 3.93 10.16
C ASP A 7 16.55 2.40 10.13
N LYS A 8 17.14 1.70 11.11
CA LYS A 8 17.05 0.23 11.18
C LYS A 8 15.64 -0.29 11.47
N MET A 9 14.79 0.51 12.11
CA MET A 9 13.41 0.13 12.44
C MET A 9 12.50 0.23 11.22
N HIS A 10 12.89 1.01 10.20
CA HIS A 10 12.12 1.15 8.95
C HIS A 10 12.29 -0.04 8.01
N LEU A 11 13.47 -0.68 8.02
CA LEU A 11 13.81 -1.74 7.06
C LEU A 11 12.80 -2.91 7.05
N PRO A 12 12.33 -3.43 8.20
CA PRO A 12 11.32 -4.49 8.19
C PRO A 12 9.99 -4.09 7.55
N ILE A 13 9.59 -2.82 7.68
CA ILE A 13 8.32 -2.29 7.14
C ILE A 13 8.40 -2.21 5.62
N ILE A 14 9.51 -1.68 5.10
CA ILE A 14 9.79 -1.61 3.66
C ILE A 14 9.98 -3.01 3.07
N GLN A 15 10.63 -3.92 3.79
CA GLN A 15 10.77 -5.30 3.34
C GLN A 15 9.42 -6.01 3.25
N ALA A 16 8.51 -5.77 4.21
CA ALA A 16 7.17 -6.31 4.15
C ALA A 16 6.39 -5.76 2.95
N ALA A 17 6.54 -4.47 2.62
CA ALA A 17 6.03 -3.89 1.39
C ALA A 17 6.58 -4.63 0.15
N ILE A 18 7.91 -4.78 0.02
CA ILE A 18 8.52 -5.51 -1.10
C ILE A 18 7.97 -6.94 -1.21
N ASN A 19 7.83 -7.65 -0.09
CA ASN A 19 7.33 -9.02 -0.05
C ASN A 19 5.85 -9.12 -0.44
N LEU A 20 5.05 -8.05 -0.25
CA LEU A 20 3.68 -8.02 -0.77
C LEU A 20 3.68 -8.18 -2.29
N GLY A 21 4.66 -7.61 -2.99
CA GLY A 21 4.86 -7.81 -4.43
C GLY A 21 5.01 -9.30 -4.80
N ASP A 22 5.70 -10.10 -3.98
CA ASP A 22 5.84 -11.54 -4.23
C ASP A 22 4.50 -12.27 -4.12
N TRP A 23 3.66 -11.88 -3.17
CA TRP A 23 2.31 -12.40 -3.06
C TRP A 23 1.45 -11.99 -4.28
N LEU A 24 1.49 -10.72 -4.69
CA LEU A 24 0.78 -10.26 -5.89
C LEU A 24 1.21 -11.10 -7.12
N LEU A 25 2.51 -11.29 -7.32
CA LEU A 25 3.06 -12.11 -8.42
C LEU A 25 2.64 -13.58 -8.38
N SER A 26 2.21 -14.10 -7.22
CA SER A 26 1.71 -15.47 -7.07
C SER A 26 0.29 -15.67 -7.60
N LEU A 27 -0.43 -14.59 -7.90
CA LEU A 27 -1.81 -14.65 -8.37
C LEU A 27 -1.88 -15.05 -9.86
N GLU A 28 -2.72 -16.03 -10.17
CA GLU A 28 -2.71 -16.69 -11.48
C GLU A 28 -3.17 -15.79 -12.63
N ALA A 29 -4.04 -14.81 -12.38
CA ALA A 29 -4.67 -14.03 -13.45
C ALA A 29 -3.96 -12.72 -13.81
N LEU A 30 -2.75 -12.48 -13.29
CA LEU A 30 -1.94 -11.33 -13.69
C LEU A 30 -1.31 -11.56 -15.07
N SER A 31 -1.43 -10.57 -15.94
CA SER A 31 -0.73 -10.51 -17.23
C SER A 31 0.77 -10.32 -17.04
N ASP A 32 1.53 -10.54 -18.12
CA ASP A 32 2.98 -10.30 -18.10
C ASP A 32 3.33 -8.81 -17.89
N GLN A 33 2.45 -7.90 -18.30
CA GLN A 33 2.63 -6.46 -18.09
C GLN A 33 2.43 -6.10 -16.61
N ASP A 34 1.38 -6.65 -15.96
CA ASP A 34 1.14 -6.45 -14.52
C ASP A 34 2.33 -6.95 -13.71
N LYS A 35 2.82 -8.16 -14.02
CA LYS A 35 3.99 -8.75 -13.36
C LYS A 35 5.26 -7.92 -13.58
N THR A 36 5.41 -7.31 -14.75
CA THR A 36 6.54 -6.41 -15.04
C THR A 36 6.43 -5.13 -14.20
N ALA A 37 5.24 -4.55 -14.09
CA ALA A 37 5.00 -3.36 -13.28
C ALA A 37 5.21 -3.64 -11.78
N ILE A 38 4.70 -4.75 -11.24
CA ILE A 38 4.91 -5.14 -9.83
C ILE A 38 6.41 -5.26 -9.52
N LYS A 39 7.17 -5.94 -10.39
CA LYS A 39 8.63 -6.06 -10.22
C LYS A 39 9.33 -4.71 -10.29
N ALA A 40 8.89 -3.82 -11.18
CA ALA A 40 9.46 -2.48 -11.27
C ALA A 40 9.20 -1.65 -10.00
N VAL A 41 8.03 -1.79 -9.37
CA VAL A 41 7.77 -1.19 -8.05
C VAL A 41 8.65 -1.83 -6.97
N GLN A 42 8.80 -3.16 -6.94
CA GLN A 42 9.71 -3.84 -6.01
C GLN A 42 11.15 -3.35 -6.18
N ASP A 43 11.64 -3.22 -7.42
CA ASP A 43 12.97 -2.71 -7.73
C ASP A 43 13.14 -1.27 -7.24
N ALA A 44 12.12 -0.42 -7.41
CA ALA A 44 12.14 0.96 -6.93
C ALA A 44 12.23 1.02 -5.39
N LEU A 45 11.47 0.18 -4.68
CA LEU A 45 11.55 0.07 -3.21
C LEU A 45 12.91 -0.47 -2.73
N GLN A 46 13.53 -1.39 -3.47
CA GLN A 46 14.85 -1.93 -3.14
C GLN A 46 15.99 -0.92 -3.29
N LYS A 47 15.82 0.13 -4.12
CA LYS A 47 16.81 1.20 -4.29
C LYS A 47 16.82 2.21 -3.14
N LEU A 48 15.81 2.20 -2.28
CA LEU A 48 15.73 3.11 -1.14
C LEU A 48 16.99 3.01 -0.26
N PRO A 49 17.51 4.12 0.28
CA PRO A 49 16.85 5.43 0.37
C PRO A 49 16.90 6.30 -0.90
N GLU A 50 17.65 5.90 -1.93
CA GLU A 50 17.75 6.67 -3.17
C GLU A 50 16.49 6.49 -4.03
N MET A 51 16.06 7.57 -4.68
CA MET A 51 14.90 7.57 -5.57
C MET A 51 15.32 8.05 -6.96
N ASP A 52 14.64 7.52 -7.98
CA ASP A 52 14.77 8.01 -9.35
C ASP A 52 14.04 9.36 -9.48
N ASP A 53 14.52 10.25 -10.35
CA ASP A 53 13.79 11.47 -10.71
C ASP A 53 12.51 11.09 -11.46
N ASP A 54 11.39 11.78 -11.17
CA ASP A 54 10.09 11.55 -11.81
C ASP A 54 9.59 10.09 -11.67
N ILE A 55 9.61 9.56 -10.45
CA ILE A 55 9.09 8.21 -10.12
C ILE A 55 7.62 8.28 -9.72
N LEU A 56 6.83 7.34 -10.25
CA LEU A 56 5.49 6.99 -9.79
C LEU A 56 5.42 5.47 -9.77
N ALA A 57 5.44 4.88 -8.57
CA ALA A 57 5.49 3.43 -8.38
C ALA A 57 4.57 3.05 -7.22
N MET A 58 3.48 2.35 -7.53
CA MET A 58 2.45 1.98 -6.57
C MET A 58 1.96 0.56 -6.81
N TYR A 59 1.65 -0.13 -5.72
CA TYR A 59 0.72 -1.25 -5.78
C TYR A 59 -0.03 -1.37 -4.46
N GLY A 60 -1.18 -2.01 -4.52
CA GLY A 60 -2.00 -2.29 -3.35
C GLY A 60 -3.04 -3.35 -3.64
N PHE A 61 -3.73 -3.73 -2.59
CA PHE A 61 -4.90 -4.59 -2.68
C PHE A 61 -5.95 -4.15 -1.67
N SER A 62 -7.21 -4.46 -1.96
CA SER A 62 -8.30 -4.30 -1.02
C SER A 62 -9.26 -5.48 -1.03
N PHE A 63 -9.91 -5.70 0.10
CA PHE A 63 -11.10 -6.54 0.20
C PHE A 63 -12.33 -5.64 0.28
N GLU A 64 -13.26 -5.87 -0.61
CA GLU A 64 -14.55 -5.20 -0.65
C GLU A 64 -15.66 -6.16 -0.26
N ARG A 65 -16.38 -5.80 0.79
CA ARG A 65 -17.53 -6.54 1.30
C ARG A 65 -18.81 -5.76 1.08
N GLY A 66 -19.88 -6.48 0.78
CA GLY A 66 -21.22 -5.93 0.69
C GLY A 66 -21.42 -5.04 -0.54
N ASP A 67 -22.20 -3.99 -0.37
CA ASP A 67 -22.53 -3.02 -1.42
C ASP A 67 -22.38 -1.57 -0.92
N ALA A 68 -22.89 -0.61 -1.68
CA ALA A 68 -22.75 0.81 -1.35
C ALA A 68 -23.59 1.26 -0.14
N ASP A 69 -24.58 0.44 0.27
CA ASP A 69 -25.53 0.77 1.35
C ASP A 69 -25.19 0.05 2.67
N ASP A 70 -24.51 -1.10 2.61
CA ASP A 70 -23.99 -1.85 3.76
C ASP A 70 -22.70 -2.58 3.38
N GLY A 71 -21.59 -1.84 3.34
CA GLY A 71 -20.31 -2.36 2.85
C GLY A 71 -19.10 -1.92 3.66
N LEU A 72 -17.98 -2.55 3.34
CA LEU A 72 -16.68 -2.23 3.93
C LEU A 72 -15.58 -2.48 2.90
N VAL A 73 -14.71 -1.49 2.71
CA VAL A 73 -13.46 -1.64 1.95
C VAL A 73 -12.30 -1.60 2.93
N ARG A 74 -11.47 -2.64 2.89
CA ARG A 74 -10.19 -2.68 3.62
C ARG A 74 -9.05 -2.77 2.62
N GLY A 75 -8.21 -1.74 2.55
CA GLY A 75 -7.10 -1.67 1.59
C GLY A 75 -5.73 -1.58 2.26
N TRP A 76 -4.69 -1.98 1.53
CA TRP A 76 -3.29 -1.78 1.87
C TRP A 76 -2.55 -1.36 0.62
N ASP A 77 -1.88 -0.22 0.71
CA ASP A 77 -1.30 0.46 -0.44
C ASP A 77 0.11 0.93 -0.13
N ILE A 78 0.93 0.86 -1.17
CA ILE A 78 2.29 1.37 -1.21
C ILE A 78 2.36 2.38 -2.33
N SER A 79 2.85 3.58 -2.03
CA SER A 79 3.16 4.59 -3.02
C SER A 79 4.58 5.12 -2.85
N LEU A 80 5.34 5.12 -3.93
CA LEU A 80 6.63 5.80 -4.05
C LEU A 80 6.55 6.81 -5.18
N GLU A 81 6.53 8.08 -4.82
CA GLU A 81 6.30 9.18 -5.74
C GLU A 81 7.35 10.29 -5.55
N TYR A 82 7.85 10.84 -6.64
CA TYR A 82 8.62 12.08 -6.63
C TYR A 82 8.65 12.71 -8.00
N ASN A 83 8.43 14.03 -8.07
CA ASN A 83 8.51 14.81 -9.30
C ASN A 83 9.56 15.92 -9.12
N ALA A 84 10.62 15.89 -9.94
CA ALA A 84 11.73 16.84 -9.84
C ALA A 84 11.33 18.28 -10.24
N ASN A 85 10.22 18.43 -10.97
CA ASN A 85 9.67 19.71 -11.40
C ASN A 85 8.65 20.28 -10.41
N ASP A 86 8.32 19.55 -9.33
CA ASP A 86 7.52 20.10 -8.24
C ASP A 86 8.39 20.98 -7.32
N PRO A 87 8.17 22.30 -7.29
CA PRO A 87 8.95 23.21 -6.44
C PRO A 87 8.78 22.94 -4.94
N SER A 88 7.73 22.22 -4.53
CA SER A 88 7.52 21.83 -3.15
C SER A 88 8.19 20.50 -2.78
N GLN A 89 8.79 19.80 -3.76
CA GLN A 89 9.39 18.47 -3.60
C GLN A 89 8.45 17.51 -2.85
N GLN A 90 7.14 17.59 -3.14
CA GLN A 90 6.17 16.67 -2.55
C GLN A 90 6.42 15.25 -3.06
N GLY A 91 6.09 14.30 -2.21
CA GLY A 91 6.32 12.89 -2.44
C GLY A 91 7.31 12.30 -1.44
N GLY A 92 7.67 11.06 -1.72
CA GLY A 92 8.37 10.18 -0.81
C GLY A 92 7.78 8.78 -0.89
N LEU A 93 8.01 8.01 0.17
CA LEU A 93 7.38 6.71 0.36
C LEU A 93 6.18 6.86 1.30
N GLU A 94 5.02 6.38 0.87
CA GLU A 94 3.81 6.23 1.68
C GLU A 94 3.43 4.76 1.76
N LEU A 95 3.15 4.28 2.97
CA LEU A 95 2.63 2.94 3.24
C LEU A 95 1.42 3.09 4.14
N PHE A 96 0.26 2.57 3.73
CA PHE A 96 -0.95 2.77 4.51
C PHE A 96 -1.98 1.68 4.35
N SER A 97 -2.81 1.51 5.38
CA SER A 97 -4.01 0.71 5.30
C SER A 97 -5.25 1.59 5.46
N SER A 98 -6.32 1.21 4.76
CA SER A 98 -7.60 1.90 4.77
C SER A 98 -8.70 1.00 5.35
N TYR A 99 -9.64 1.61 6.06
CA TYR A 99 -10.86 0.99 6.58
C TYR A 99 -12.03 1.92 6.30
N ILE A 100 -12.77 1.63 5.24
CA ILE A 100 -13.76 2.53 4.64
C ILE A 100 -15.14 1.87 4.75
N PRO A 101 -15.95 2.21 5.76
CA PRO A 101 -17.34 1.77 5.81
C PRO A 101 -18.13 2.45 4.69
N LEU A 102 -19.08 1.72 4.11
CA LEU A 102 -19.98 2.20 3.07
C LEU A 102 -21.43 2.11 3.57
N PRO A 103 -22.19 3.23 3.56
CA PRO A 103 -21.74 4.59 3.28
C PRO A 103 -20.85 5.14 4.40
N ASP A 104 -20.21 6.28 4.14
CA ASP A 104 -19.48 7.03 5.16
C ASP A 104 -20.34 7.26 6.41
N THR A 105 -19.73 7.08 7.57
CA THR A 105 -20.42 7.13 8.86
C THR A 105 -19.73 8.07 9.84
N THR A 106 -20.52 8.60 10.76
CA THR A 106 -20.04 9.37 11.91
C THR A 106 -20.22 8.61 13.23
N ASP A 107 -20.60 7.33 13.17
CA ASP A 107 -20.73 6.49 14.35
C ASP A 107 -19.38 6.41 15.10
N PRO A 108 -19.30 6.86 16.36
CA PRO A 108 -18.05 6.85 17.13
C PRO A 108 -17.45 5.45 17.30
N ALA A 109 -18.24 4.39 17.33
CA ALA A 109 -17.74 3.03 17.46
C ALA A 109 -17.01 2.58 16.19
N ILE A 110 -17.58 2.87 15.02
CA ILE A 110 -16.98 2.54 13.72
C ILE A 110 -15.73 3.41 13.48
N LEU A 111 -15.78 4.70 13.83
CA LEU A 111 -14.61 5.58 13.75
C LEU A 111 -13.47 5.15 14.69
N ALA A 112 -13.81 4.63 15.87
CA ALA A 112 -12.82 4.07 16.78
C ALA A 112 -12.17 2.81 16.21
N GLU A 113 -12.95 1.94 15.56
CA GLU A 113 -12.44 0.76 14.86
C GLU A 113 -11.55 1.14 13.68
N LYS A 114 -11.98 2.07 12.83
CA LYS A 114 -11.17 2.63 11.73
C LYS A 114 -9.81 3.09 12.24
N LYS A 115 -9.77 3.89 13.30
CA LYS A 115 -8.53 4.38 13.92
C LYS A 115 -7.61 3.27 14.46
N GLN A 116 -8.17 2.12 14.85
CA GLN A 116 -7.38 0.97 15.31
C GLN A 116 -6.85 0.13 14.16
N ARG A 117 -7.54 0.10 13.02
CA ARG A 117 -7.20 -0.75 11.87
C ARG A 117 -6.34 -0.04 10.84
N GLU A 118 -6.40 1.29 10.78
CA GLU A 118 -5.61 2.08 9.83
C GLU A 118 -4.22 2.37 10.37
N VAL A 119 -3.23 2.16 9.52
CA VAL A 119 -1.85 2.60 9.72
C VAL A 119 -1.46 3.53 8.57
N TYR A 120 -0.59 4.49 8.85
CA TYR A 120 -0.07 5.41 7.85
C TYR A 120 1.36 5.77 8.21
N PHE A 121 2.27 5.48 7.29
CA PHE A 121 3.67 5.85 7.36
C PHE A 121 4.03 6.67 6.14
N HIS A 122 4.74 7.77 6.37
CA HIS A 122 5.21 8.64 5.31
C HIS A 122 6.67 9.02 5.57
N TRP A 123 7.52 8.71 4.59
CA TRP A 123 8.90 9.17 4.49
C TRP A 123 8.97 10.24 3.40
N PRO A 124 8.95 11.53 3.76
CA PRO A 124 9.04 12.60 2.78
C PRO A 124 10.43 12.63 2.14
N VAL A 125 10.52 13.15 0.92
CA VAL A 125 11.81 13.46 0.30
C VAL A 125 12.62 14.41 1.19
N GLY A 126 13.86 14.04 1.48
CA GLY A 126 14.80 14.77 2.33
C GLY A 126 14.54 14.68 3.84
N ASP A 127 13.57 13.89 4.31
CA ASP A 127 13.27 13.71 5.74
C ASP A 127 13.07 12.23 6.10
N ILE A 128 12.90 11.98 7.40
CA ILE A 128 12.67 10.67 8.01
C ILE A 128 11.19 10.50 8.37
N CYS A 129 10.67 9.28 8.33
CA CYS A 129 9.38 9.00 8.96
C CYS A 129 9.54 9.12 10.49
N ARG A 130 9.04 10.22 11.06
CA ARG A 130 9.29 10.55 12.47
C ARG A 130 8.43 9.76 13.45
N PHE A 131 7.36 9.15 12.98
CA PHE A 131 6.38 8.53 13.86
C PHE A 131 5.98 7.14 13.38
N ILE A 132 6.68 6.15 13.95
CA ILE A 132 6.34 4.74 13.77
C ILE A 132 6.19 4.12 15.15
N ARG A 133 4.95 3.83 15.55
CA ARG A 133 4.72 3.02 16.74
C ARG A 133 5.05 1.57 16.42
N ALA A 134 5.75 0.89 17.31
CA ALA A 134 6.11 -0.52 17.14
C ALA A 134 4.88 -1.40 16.86
N GLU A 135 3.76 -1.13 17.54
CA GLU A 135 2.49 -1.85 17.33
C GLU A 135 1.94 -1.67 15.91
N GLN A 136 1.95 -0.43 15.38
CA GLN A 136 1.47 -0.15 14.03
C GLN A 136 2.41 -0.73 12.97
N ALA A 137 3.72 -0.68 13.20
CA ALA A 137 4.70 -1.31 12.30
C ALA A 137 4.50 -2.81 12.25
N GLN A 138 4.30 -3.46 13.40
CA GLN A 138 4.05 -4.89 13.46
C GLN A 138 2.71 -5.24 12.79
N GLN A 139 1.66 -4.47 13.04
CA GLN A 139 0.36 -4.64 12.38
C GLN A 139 0.50 -4.58 10.86
N TRP A 140 1.19 -3.57 10.31
CA TRP A 140 1.45 -3.50 8.87
C TRP A 140 2.15 -4.75 8.35
N ILE A 141 3.24 -5.15 9.01
CA ILE A 141 4.04 -6.31 8.60
C ILE A 141 3.19 -7.58 8.61
N ASP A 142 2.42 -7.80 9.67
CA ASP A 142 1.56 -8.97 9.83
C ASP A 142 0.46 -8.97 8.76
N ASP A 143 -0.20 -7.83 8.56
CA ASP A 143 -1.30 -7.69 7.61
C ASP A 143 -0.86 -8.04 6.17
N VAL A 144 0.23 -7.43 5.70
CA VAL A 144 0.71 -7.63 4.31
C VAL A 144 1.47 -8.94 4.12
N SER A 145 1.91 -9.60 5.20
CA SER A 145 2.54 -10.92 5.12
C SER A 145 1.55 -12.06 4.91
N GLN A 146 0.29 -11.86 5.32
CA GLN A 146 -0.79 -12.82 5.13
C GLN A 146 -2.06 -12.10 4.66
N PRO A 147 -2.09 -11.53 3.43
CA PRO A 147 -3.21 -10.73 2.95
C PRO A 147 -4.56 -11.46 3.07
N LEU A 148 -4.59 -12.76 2.75
CA LEU A 148 -5.79 -13.57 2.76
C LEU A 148 -6.36 -13.85 4.17
N GLN A 149 -5.73 -13.43 5.26
CA GLN A 149 -6.29 -13.64 6.61
C GLN A 149 -7.53 -12.79 6.89
N PHE A 150 -7.75 -11.72 6.11
CA PHE A 150 -8.85 -10.76 6.30
C PHE A 150 -10.08 -11.04 5.47
N ILE A 151 -10.03 -12.08 4.65
CA ILE A 151 -11.08 -12.48 3.75
C ILE A 151 -12.28 -13.05 4.51
N GLU A 152 -13.48 -12.69 4.10
CA GLU A 152 -14.71 -13.39 4.47
C GLU A 152 -15.44 -13.88 3.21
N ALA A 153 -16.35 -14.82 3.41
CA ALA A 153 -17.12 -15.40 2.31
C ALA A 153 -17.94 -14.31 1.61
N GLY A 154 -17.80 -14.21 0.29
CA GLY A 154 -18.47 -13.19 -0.53
C GLY A 154 -17.70 -11.88 -0.69
N ASP A 155 -16.51 -11.75 -0.09
CA ASP A 155 -15.63 -10.60 -0.35
C ASP A 155 -15.12 -10.62 -1.81
N ARG A 156 -14.83 -9.43 -2.35
CA ARG A 156 -14.08 -9.26 -3.61
C ARG A 156 -12.69 -8.77 -3.29
N LEU A 157 -11.68 -9.38 -3.91
CA LEU A 157 -10.30 -8.90 -3.87
C LEU A 157 -10.09 -7.96 -5.06
N ARG A 158 -9.74 -6.70 -4.79
CA ARG A 158 -9.29 -5.74 -5.80
C ARG A 158 -7.78 -5.56 -5.67
N ILE A 159 -7.09 -5.45 -6.80
CA ILE A 159 -5.64 -5.21 -6.88
C ILE A 159 -5.42 -4.04 -7.80
N GLU A 160 -4.52 -3.16 -7.41
CA GLU A 160 -4.16 -1.97 -8.16
C GLU A 160 -2.64 -1.90 -8.31
N VAL A 161 -2.17 -1.62 -9.52
CA VAL A 161 -0.73 -1.47 -9.82
C VAL A 161 -0.55 -0.27 -10.74
N VAL A 162 0.35 0.62 -10.33
CA VAL A 162 0.75 1.80 -11.11
C VAL A 162 2.26 1.83 -11.22
N TYR A 163 2.77 1.96 -12.44
CA TYR A 163 4.19 2.22 -12.64
C TYR A 163 4.38 3.17 -13.82
N GLN A 164 4.81 4.39 -13.54
CA GLN A 164 4.95 5.44 -14.55
C GLN A 164 3.64 5.66 -15.31
N ASN A 165 3.61 5.38 -16.61
CA ASN A 165 2.41 5.51 -17.45
C ASN A 165 1.55 4.23 -17.51
N PHE A 166 1.94 3.18 -16.79
CA PHE A 166 1.20 1.92 -16.73
C PHE A 166 0.20 1.95 -15.57
N TYR A 167 -1.02 1.49 -15.84
CA TYR A 167 -2.09 1.31 -14.86
C TYR A 167 -2.79 -0.02 -15.11
N ALA A 168 -2.97 -0.81 -14.04
CA ALA A 168 -3.77 -2.01 -14.06
C ALA A 168 -4.60 -2.13 -12.78
N GLU A 169 -5.83 -2.63 -12.96
CA GLU A 169 -6.76 -2.96 -11.90
C GLU A 169 -7.35 -4.33 -12.19
N HIS A 170 -7.42 -5.18 -11.16
CA HIS A 170 -8.03 -6.49 -11.25
C HIS A 170 -8.98 -6.71 -10.09
N GLU A 171 -10.16 -7.26 -10.39
CA GLU A 171 -11.12 -7.70 -9.40
C GLU A 171 -11.29 -9.22 -9.45
N TYR A 172 -11.27 -9.85 -8.28
CA TYR A 172 -11.40 -11.29 -8.10
C TYR A 172 -12.56 -11.57 -7.15
N PRO A 173 -13.58 -12.32 -7.57
CA PRO A 173 -14.56 -12.83 -6.64
C PRO A 173 -13.90 -13.90 -5.76
N LEU A 174 -14.11 -13.82 -4.45
CA LEU A 174 -13.63 -14.84 -3.53
C LEU A 174 -14.81 -15.72 -3.11
N ILE A 175 -14.65 -17.03 -3.27
CA ILE A 175 -15.70 -18.05 -3.06
C ILE A 175 -15.83 -18.39 -1.57
#